data_AF-A0A1M4EKL6-F1
#
_entry.id   AF-A0A1M4EKL6-F1
#
_cell.length_a   1.000
_cell.length_b   1.000
_cell.length_c   1.000
_cell.angle_alpha   90.00
_cell.angle_beta   90.00
_cell.angle_gamma   90.00
#
_symmetry.space_group_name_H-M   'P 1'
#
loop_
_entity.id
_entity.type
_entity.pdbx_description
1 polymer ?
#
loop_
_entity_poly.entity_id
_entity_poly.type
_entity_poly.pdbx_seq_one_letter_code
_entity_poly.pdbx_strand_id
1 'polypeptide(L)'
;MPVDLTWTPQPAAPNVVRAQAEWEGRAGIAAAIASSLMGWQRLRFEITEDASPGVDGSRHAYTPTLGAYTAVIGAAGDIMIPEDRLRAAMMMAAQGRCVLEEELDKLLGKPWDEELEPFRYAGDGAPVRWLHAAV
;
A
#
# COMPACT_ATOMS: atom_id res chain seq x y z
N MET A 1 2.30 14.84 -19.19
CA MET A 1 1.90 13.73 -20.09
C MET A 1 0.95 12.83 -19.31
N PRO A 2 -0.16 12.34 -19.90
CA PRO A 2 -0.98 11.30 -19.26
C PRO A 2 -0.14 10.04 -19.07
N VAL A 3 -0.33 9.35 -17.95
CA VAL A 3 0.28 8.03 -17.71
C VAL A 3 -0.48 6.99 -18.52
N ASP A 4 0.25 6.21 -19.32
CA ASP A 4 -0.31 5.10 -20.11
C ASP A 4 -0.12 3.78 -19.34
N LEU A 5 -1.21 3.23 -18.81
CA LEU A 5 -1.23 1.99 -18.05
C LEU A 5 -1.75 0.85 -18.92
N THR A 6 -1.02 -0.27 -18.94
CA THR A 6 -1.50 -1.51 -19.57
C THR A 6 -2.41 -2.25 -18.59
N TRP A 7 -3.70 -2.29 -18.90
CA TRP A 7 -4.70 -2.98 -18.11
C TRP A 7 -4.94 -4.40 -18.64
N THR A 8 -4.92 -5.39 -17.76
CA THR A 8 -5.22 -6.79 -18.08
C THR A 8 -6.39 -7.30 -17.24
N PRO A 9 -7.20 -8.25 -17.74
CA PRO A 9 -8.21 -8.92 -16.91
C PRO A 9 -7.58 -9.52 -15.65
N GLN A 10 -8.28 -9.41 -14.52
CA GLN A 10 -7.82 -9.89 -13.22
C GLN A 10 -8.54 -11.21 -12.89
N PRO A 11 -7.89 -12.39 -12.99
CA PRO A 11 -8.58 -13.66 -12.79
C PRO A 11 -9.07 -13.89 -11.36
N ALA A 12 -8.54 -13.17 -10.37
CA ALA A 12 -9.03 -13.23 -8.99
C ALA A 12 -10.43 -12.60 -8.80
N ALA A 13 -10.89 -11.74 -9.73
CA ALA A 13 -12.22 -11.13 -9.65
C ALA A 13 -12.84 -10.89 -11.04
N PRO A 14 -14.05 -11.41 -11.32
CA PRO A 14 -14.71 -11.19 -12.60
C PRO A 14 -15.00 -9.71 -12.84
N ASN A 15 -14.88 -9.28 -14.11
CA ASN A 15 -15.12 -7.89 -14.54
C ASN A 15 -14.20 -6.83 -13.88
N VAL A 16 -13.06 -7.26 -13.33
CA VAL A 16 -12.01 -6.37 -12.81
C VAL A 16 -10.80 -6.45 -13.72
N VAL A 17 -10.05 -5.35 -13.79
CA VAL A 17 -8.76 -5.25 -14.47
C VAL A 17 -7.67 -4.84 -13.49
N ARG A 18 -6.43 -5.21 -13.79
CA ARG A 18 -5.22 -4.83 -13.05
C ARG A 18 -4.25 -4.11 -13.99
N ALA A 19 -3.50 -3.17 -13.45
CA ALA A 19 -2.31 -2.61 -14.06
C ALA A 19 -1.20 -2.52 -13.01
N GLN A 20 0.04 -2.44 -13.46
CA GLN A 20 1.21 -2.17 -12.63
C GLN A 20 2.12 -1.20 -13.36
N ALA A 21 2.80 -0.36 -12.61
CA ALA A 21 3.78 0.58 -13.15
C ALA A 21 4.84 0.86 -12.09
N GLU A 22 6.08 1.00 -12.55
CA GLU A 22 7.20 1.48 -11.75
C GLU A 22 7.47 2.93 -12.14
N TRP A 23 7.93 3.75 -11.20
CA TRP A 23 8.26 5.14 -11.47
C TRP A 23 9.54 5.56 -10.77
N GLU A 24 10.16 6.59 -11.33
CA GLU A 24 11.22 7.34 -10.66
C GLU A 24 10.83 8.83 -10.59
N GLY A 25 11.11 9.47 -9.47
CA GLY A 25 10.83 10.89 -9.30
C GLY A 25 11.18 11.42 -7.91
N ARG A 26 10.66 12.61 -7.59
CA ARG A 26 10.87 13.23 -6.28
C ARG A 26 10.22 12.42 -5.16
N ALA A 27 10.84 12.43 -3.98
CA ALA A 27 10.27 11.83 -2.78
C ALA A 27 8.86 12.37 -2.46
N GLY A 28 7.99 11.49 -1.97
CA GLY A 28 6.60 11.77 -1.62
C GLY A 28 5.62 11.61 -2.77
N ILE A 29 6.06 11.07 -3.93
CA ILE A 29 5.13 10.79 -5.05
C ILE A 29 4.14 9.69 -4.64
N ALA A 30 4.56 8.67 -3.90
CA ALA A 30 3.67 7.60 -3.48
C ALA A 30 2.49 8.13 -2.63
N ALA A 31 2.77 9.00 -1.67
CA ALA A 31 1.74 9.64 -0.85
C ALA A 31 0.77 10.49 -1.70
N ALA A 32 1.28 11.19 -2.73
CA ALA A 32 0.47 11.98 -3.65
C ALA A 32 -0.43 11.11 -4.54
N ILE A 33 0.10 9.99 -5.05
CA ILE A 33 -0.68 9.01 -5.83
C ILE A 33 -1.75 8.39 -4.94
N ALA A 34 -1.38 7.86 -3.77
CA ALA A 34 -2.31 7.26 -2.82
C ALA A 34 -3.46 8.22 -2.48
N SER A 35 -3.13 9.48 -2.18
CA SER A 35 -4.13 10.53 -1.91
C SER A 35 -5.08 10.78 -3.08
N SER A 36 -4.57 10.76 -4.31
CA SER A 36 -5.38 10.96 -5.52
C SER A 36 -6.31 9.76 -5.78
N LEU A 37 -5.86 8.55 -5.46
CA LEU A 37 -6.62 7.31 -5.67
C LEU A 37 -7.66 7.03 -4.58
N MET A 38 -7.46 7.54 -3.35
CA MET A 38 -8.38 7.31 -2.22
C MET A 38 -9.83 7.78 -2.50
N GLY A 39 -10.03 8.74 -3.42
CA GLY A 39 -11.36 9.16 -3.84
C GLY A 39 -12.14 8.10 -4.64
N TRP A 40 -11.47 7.06 -5.14
CA TRP A 40 -12.05 6.03 -6.00
C TRP A 40 -12.30 4.75 -5.21
N GLN A 41 -13.41 4.74 -4.47
CA GLN A 41 -13.78 3.72 -3.47
C GLN A 41 -13.95 2.28 -3.99
N ARG A 42 -13.78 2.04 -5.30
CA ARG A 42 -13.82 0.71 -5.92
C ARG A 42 -12.45 0.15 -6.26
N LEU A 43 -11.37 0.93 -6.08
CA LEU A 43 -10.02 0.48 -6.34
C LEU A 43 -9.48 -0.39 -5.21
N ARG A 44 -8.56 -1.28 -5.57
CA ARG A 44 -7.59 -1.91 -4.69
C ARG A 44 -6.21 -1.51 -5.19
N PHE A 45 -5.35 -1.01 -4.31
CA PHE A 45 -4.01 -0.62 -4.71
C PHE A 45 -2.99 -0.84 -3.59
N GLU A 46 -1.75 -1.00 -4.03
CA GLU A 46 -0.55 -0.95 -3.21
C GLU A 46 0.47 -0.10 -3.95
N ILE A 47 1.15 0.78 -3.23
CA ILE A 47 2.15 1.70 -3.75
C ILE A 47 3.32 1.69 -2.78
N THR A 48 4.52 1.45 -3.28
CA THR A 48 5.75 1.45 -2.50
C THR A 48 6.73 2.49 -3.05
N GLU A 49 7.29 3.32 -2.18
CA GLU A 49 8.35 4.27 -2.52
C GLU A 49 9.61 3.88 -1.74
N ASP A 50 10.71 3.71 -2.47
CA ASP A 50 12.00 3.42 -1.86
C ASP A 50 12.53 4.62 -1.06
N ALA A 51 13.33 4.33 -0.03
CA ALA A 51 13.98 5.36 0.75
C ALA A 51 14.93 6.21 -0.12
N SER A 52 15.04 7.50 0.19
CA SER A 52 15.93 8.44 -0.49
C SER A 52 16.68 9.30 0.54
N PRO A 53 17.71 10.08 0.17
CA PRO A 53 18.49 10.86 1.14
C PRO A 53 17.61 11.77 2.01
N GLY A 54 17.52 11.45 3.31
CA GLY A 54 16.75 12.21 4.29
C GLY A 54 15.23 11.91 4.30
N VAL A 55 14.76 10.91 3.54
CA VAL A 55 13.36 10.51 3.51
C VAL A 55 13.26 8.99 3.59
N ASP A 56 12.50 8.50 4.57
CA ASP A 56 12.26 7.07 4.73
C ASP A 56 11.42 6.50 3.56
N GLY A 57 11.55 5.20 3.33
CA GLY A 57 10.67 4.49 2.40
C GLY A 57 9.23 4.46 2.91
N SER A 58 8.28 4.27 2.02
CA SER A 58 6.87 4.20 2.40
C SER A 58 6.10 3.14 1.63
N ARG A 59 5.10 2.58 2.29
CA ARG A 59 4.10 1.69 1.72
C ARG A 59 2.72 2.27 1.97
N HIS A 60 1.91 2.32 0.92
CA HIS A 60 0.51 2.68 1.00
C HIS A 60 -0.33 1.56 0.41
N ALA A 61 -1.37 1.14 1.12
CA ALA A 61 -2.32 0.16 0.61
C ALA A 61 -3.75 0.68 0.80
N TYR A 62 -4.65 0.24 -0.05
CA TYR A 62 -6.07 0.55 0.08
C TYR A 62 -6.91 -0.62 -0.41
N THR A 63 -7.95 -0.94 0.35
CA THR A 63 -9.02 -1.81 -0.11
C THR A 63 -10.39 -1.20 0.17
N PRO A 64 -11.43 -1.54 -0.61
CA PRO A 64 -12.79 -1.06 -0.35
C PRO A 64 -13.31 -1.45 1.05
N THR A 65 -12.85 -2.58 1.60
CA THR A 65 -13.31 -3.10 2.89
C THR A 65 -12.62 -2.44 4.07
N LEU A 66 -11.31 -2.18 3.95
CA LEU A 66 -10.46 -1.77 5.08
C LEU A 66 -10.08 -0.28 5.03
N GLY A 67 -10.24 0.38 3.89
CA GLY A 67 -9.80 1.75 3.69
C GLY A 67 -8.28 1.84 3.50
N ALA A 68 -7.70 2.99 3.87
CA ALA A 68 -6.30 3.28 3.65
C ALA A 68 -5.40 2.74 4.77
N TYR A 69 -4.25 2.20 4.37
CA TYR A 69 -3.12 1.85 5.22
C TYR A 69 -1.88 2.57 4.75
N THR A 70 -1.03 2.97 5.69
CA THR A 70 0.28 3.56 5.40
C THR A 70 1.28 3.14 6.46
N ALA A 71 2.48 2.79 6.00
CA ALA A 71 3.60 2.43 6.84
C ALA A 71 4.90 3.03 6.30
N VAL A 72 5.82 3.29 7.23
CA VAL A 72 7.21 3.57 6.91
C VAL A 72 7.92 2.24 6.66
N ILE A 73 8.74 2.20 5.62
CA ILE A 73 9.53 1.03 5.25
C ILE A 73 11.01 1.32 5.54
N GLY A 74 11.61 0.48 6.39
CA GLY A 74 13.03 0.52 6.72
C GLY A 74 13.89 0.11 5.53
N ALA A 75 15.19 0.39 5.62
CA ALA A 75 16.14 0.08 4.54
C ALA A 75 16.22 -1.43 4.19
N ALA A 76 15.80 -2.31 5.11
CA ALA A 76 15.75 -3.76 4.89
C ALA A 76 14.40 -4.25 4.33
N GLY A 77 13.44 -3.35 4.08
CA GLY A 77 12.09 -3.68 3.63
C GLY A 77 11.11 -4.00 4.77
N ASP A 78 11.50 -3.79 6.02
CA ASP A 78 10.67 -4.02 7.20
C ASP A 78 9.71 -2.85 7.47
N ILE A 79 8.54 -3.16 8.04
CA ILE A 79 7.59 -2.14 8.48
C ILE A 79 8.06 -1.54 9.81
N MET A 80 8.28 -0.23 9.81
CA MET A 80 8.65 0.52 11.00
C MET A 80 7.39 1.05 11.69
N ILE A 81 7.18 0.63 12.95
CA ILE A 81 6.07 1.09 13.79
C ILE A 81 6.60 2.09 14.82
N PRO A 82 6.15 3.36 14.80
CA PRO A 82 6.52 4.33 15.83
C PRO A 82 6.10 3.85 17.22
N GLU A 83 6.97 4.08 18.21
CA GLU A 83 6.74 3.65 19.59
C GLU A 83 5.39 4.13 20.15
N ASP A 84 4.99 5.36 19.83
CA ASP A 84 3.70 5.91 20.28
C ASP A 84 2.48 5.15 19.73
N ARG A 85 2.58 4.55 18.53
CA ARG A 85 1.50 3.69 18.02
C ARG A 85 1.40 2.39 18.80
N LEU A 86 2.54 1.81 19.20
CA LEU A 86 2.57 0.62 20.07
C LEU A 86 1.99 0.94 21.45
N ARG A 87 2.42 2.04 22.07
CA ARG A 87 1.89 2.49 23.36
C ARG A 87 0.37 2.74 23.29
N ALA A 88 -0.11 3.35 22.22
CA ALA A 88 -1.55 3.56 22.01
C ALA A 88 -2.31 2.23 21.90
N ALA A 89 -1.82 1.26 21.14
CA ALA A 89 -2.43 -0.06 21.02
C ALA A 89 -2.49 -0.78 22.39
N MET A 90 -1.39 -0.78 23.14
CA MET A 90 -1.33 -1.36 24.49
C MET A 90 -2.32 -0.69 25.45
N MET A 91 -2.44 0.64 25.41
CA MET A 91 -3.38 1.38 26.24
C MET A 91 -4.84 1.04 25.90
N MET A 92 -5.18 0.95 24.61
CA MET A 92 -6.53 0.55 24.18
C MET A 92 -6.87 -0.88 24.62
N ALA A 93 -5.91 -1.81 24.50
CA ALA A 93 -6.08 -3.18 24.96
C ALA A 93 -6.27 -3.27 26.48
N ALA A 94 -5.47 -2.53 27.27
CA ALA A 94 -5.60 -2.48 28.72
C ALA A 94 -6.96 -1.92 29.19
N GLN A 95 -7.61 -1.07 28.38
CA GLN A 95 -8.96 -0.55 28.61
C GLN A 95 -10.07 -1.49 28.11
N GLY A 96 -9.72 -2.66 27.54
CA GLY A 96 -10.68 -3.60 26.95
C GLY A 96 -11.35 -3.09 25.67
N ARG A 97 -10.76 -2.09 24.99
CA ARG A 97 -11.33 -1.47 23.78
C ARG A 97 -10.95 -2.19 22.49
N CYS A 98 -9.90 -3.00 22.51
CA CYS A 98 -9.45 -3.84 21.41
C CYS A 98 -8.74 -5.08 21.94
N VAL A 99 -8.55 -6.07 21.09
CA VAL A 99 -7.61 -7.18 21.30
C VAL A 99 -6.24 -6.72 20.82
N LEU A 100 -5.18 -6.92 21.61
CA LEU A 100 -3.84 -6.39 21.31
C LEU A 100 -3.29 -7.00 20.02
N GLU A 101 -3.42 -8.31 19.86
CA GLU A 101 -2.95 -9.07 18.71
C GLU A 101 -3.59 -8.57 17.41
N GLU A 102 -4.90 -8.30 17.42
CA GLU A 102 -5.62 -7.76 16.25
C GLU A 102 -5.17 -6.34 15.91
N GLU A 103 -4.88 -5.51 16.92
CA GLU A 103 -4.39 -4.15 16.69
C GLU A 103 -2.96 -4.14 16.17
N LEU A 104 -2.10 -5.06 16.64
CA LEU A 104 -0.77 -5.27 16.08
C LEU A 104 -0.83 -5.76 14.62
N ASP A 105 -1.73 -6.68 14.29
CA ASP A 105 -1.96 -7.15 12.93
C ASP A 105 -2.34 -5.98 11.99
N LYS A 106 -3.18 -5.04 12.45
CA LYS A 106 -3.51 -3.82 11.70
C LYS A 106 -2.31 -2.89 11.55
N LEU A 107 -1.50 -2.69 12.60
CA LEU A 107 -0.29 -1.87 12.50
C LEU A 107 0.71 -2.45 11.49
N LEU A 108 0.82 -3.78 11.43
CA LEU A 108 1.63 -4.52 10.46
C LEU A 108 1.03 -4.60 9.05
N GLY A 109 -0.20 -4.13 8.86
CA GLY A 109 -0.86 -4.12 7.54
C GLY A 109 -1.40 -5.48 7.10
N LYS A 110 -1.36 -6.51 7.95
CA LYS A 110 -1.74 -7.89 7.59
C LYS A 110 -3.15 -8.01 6.99
N PRO A 111 -4.21 -7.35 7.51
CA PRO A 111 -5.53 -7.43 6.89
C PRO A 111 -5.55 -6.93 5.43
N TRP A 112 -4.75 -5.90 5.12
CA TRP A 112 -4.62 -5.41 3.74
C TRP A 112 -3.87 -6.40 2.87
N ASP A 113 -2.80 -7.00 3.39
CA ASP A 113 -2.07 -8.05 2.69
C ASP A 113 -2.97 -9.24 2.36
N GLU A 114 -3.75 -9.74 3.32
CA GLU A 114 -4.68 -10.85 3.11
C GLU A 114 -5.73 -10.56 2.03
N GLU A 115 -6.28 -9.33 1.98
CA GLU A 115 -7.26 -8.97 0.95
C GLU A 115 -6.60 -8.76 -0.43
N LEU A 116 -5.37 -8.25 -0.48
CA LEU A 116 -4.64 -7.98 -1.73
C LEU A 116 -3.96 -9.24 -2.31
N GLU A 117 -3.61 -10.21 -1.47
CA GLU A 117 -2.82 -11.37 -1.84
C GLU A 117 -3.38 -12.17 -3.04
N PRO A 118 -4.70 -12.46 -3.13
CA PRO A 118 -5.25 -13.16 -4.29
C PRO A 118 -5.01 -12.40 -5.61
N PHE A 119 -4.94 -11.08 -5.56
CA PHE A 119 -4.75 -10.21 -6.72
C PHE A 119 -3.28 -10.11 -7.15
N ARG A 120 -2.32 -10.42 -6.27
CA ARG A 120 -0.87 -10.43 -6.56
C ARG A 120 -0.49 -11.62 -7.44
N TYR A 121 -0.82 -12.84 -7.01
CA TYR A 121 -0.50 -14.09 -7.76
C TYR A 121 -1.26 -14.22 -9.08
N ALA A 122 -2.49 -13.70 -9.13
CA ALA A 122 -3.34 -13.76 -10.30
C ALA A 122 -2.81 -12.93 -11.50
N GLY A 123 -1.73 -12.17 -11.33
CA GLY A 123 -1.09 -11.39 -12.39
C GLY A 123 0.30 -11.88 -12.81
N ASP A 124 0.70 -13.11 -12.45
CA ASP A 124 1.97 -13.71 -12.89
C ASP A 124 1.96 -13.87 -14.43
N GLY A 125 2.50 -12.85 -15.14
CA GLY A 125 2.46 -12.75 -16.60
C GLY A 125 2.15 -11.36 -17.18
N ALA A 126 1.82 -10.36 -16.37
CA ALA A 126 1.61 -8.98 -16.85
C ALA A 126 2.95 -8.28 -17.16
N PRO A 127 3.12 -7.62 -18.33
CA PRO A 127 4.34 -6.87 -18.63
C PRO A 127 4.51 -5.67 -17.68
N VAL A 128 5.73 -5.44 -17.19
CA VAL A 128 6.09 -4.25 -16.38
C VAL A 128 6.56 -3.13 -17.31
N ARG A 129 6.09 -1.89 -17.08
CA ARG A 129 6.50 -0.70 -17.86
C ARG A 129 6.97 0.41 -16.90
N TRP A 130 8.13 0.97 -17.20
CA TRP A 130 8.77 2.05 -16.44
C TRP A 130 8.20 3.42 -16.82
N LEU A 131 7.84 4.23 -15.83
CA LEU A 131 7.39 5.61 -15.99
C LEU A 131 8.52 6.56 -15.58
N HIS A 132 8.98 7.40 -16.51
CA HIS A 132 9.91 8.48 -16.21
C HIS A 132 9.15 9.81 -16.07
N ALA A 133 9.35 10.50 -14.94
CA ALA A 133 8.93 11.90 -14.82
C ALA A 133 9.81 12.78 -15.73
N ALA A 134 9.19 13.56 -16.62
CA ALA A 134 9.91 14.57 -17.39
C ALA A 134 10.42 15.64 -16.41
N VAL A 135 11.74 15.83 -16.39
CA VAL A 135 12.44 16.89 -15.65
C VAL A 135 12.06 18.26 -16.18
#